data_AF-A0A970AR40-F1
#
_entry.id   AF-A0A970AR40-F1
#
_cell.length_a   1.000
_cell.length_b   1.000
_cell.length_c   1.000
_cell.angle_alpha   90.00
_cell.angle_beta   90.00
_cell.angle_gamma   90.00
#
_symmetry.space_group_name_H-M   'P 1'
#
loop_
_entity.id
_entity.type
_entity.pdbx_description
1 polymer ?
#
loop_
_entity_poly.entity_id
_entity_poly.type
_entity_poly.pdbx_seq_one_letter_code
_entity_poly.pdbx_strand_id
1 'polypeptide(L)'
;MGLFDKMSQTRQHNEVTLGPAEAFAAIALIAVAADGYINDSESQAISMTLSRMQLFRSYPNDVMRKMLDRLLIILQRQGVAVLFNAALVTLPDELKETVFAVTTDIALADGEVSEEEEQLLNDLYSALGLSEEVALKIIDVMLIKNKG
;
A
#
# COMPACT_ATOMS: atom_id res chain seq x y z
N MET A 1 -41.49 10.54 3.33
CA MET A 1 -40.15 10.00 3.02
C MET A 1 -39.12 11.07 3.36
N GLY A 2 -38.24 10.80 4.32
CA GLY A 2 -37.48 11.82 5.05
C GLY A 2 -36.22 12.30 4.34
N LEU A 3 -35.85 13.56 4.60
CA LEU A 3 -34.62 14.19 4.12
C LEU A 3 -33.33 13.45 4.55
N PHE A 4 -33.42 12.63 5.61
CA PHE A 4 -32.34 11.75 6.07
C PHE A 4 -32.01 10.60 5.13
N ASP A 5 -32.97 10.13 4.32
CA ASP A 5 -32.74 9.04 3.37
C ASP A 5 -31.82 9.48 2.22
N LYS A 6 -31.91 10.77 1.81
CA LYS A 6 -31.03 11.35 0.79
C LYS A 6 -29.60 11.59 1.29
N MET A 7 -29.40 11.87 2.58
CA MET A 7 -28.06 11.97 3.17
C MET A 7 -27.41 10.60 3.41
N SER A 8 -28.21 9.56 3.61
CA SER A 8 -27.71 8.18 3.68
C SER A 8 -27.36 7.63 2.29
N GLN A 9 -28.04 8.07 1.23
CA GLN A 9 -27.76 7.66 -0.14
C GLN A 9 -26.47 8.28 -0.72
N THR A 10 -25.99 9.41 -0.20
CA THR A 10 -24.68 9.96 -0.59
C THR A 10 -23.50 9.20 0.04
N ARG A 11 -23.72 8.49 1.15
CA ARG A 11 -22.72 7.60 1.80
C ARG A 11 -22.71 6.17 1.25
N GLN A 12 -23.14 5.99 0.01
CA GLN A 12 -22.97 4.72 -0.72
C GLN A 12 -21.90 4.79 -1.81
N HIS A 13 -21.05 5.82 -1.80
CA HIS A 13 -19.74 5.73 -2.44
C HIS A 13 -18.77 5.07 -1.47
N ASN A 14 -18.79 3.74 -1.40
CA ASN A 14 -17.61 2.89 -1.22
C ASN A 14 -16.46 3.43 -0.31
N GLU A 15 -16.78 4.02 0.85
CA GLU A 15 -15.79 4.61 1.76
C GLU A 15 -15.07 3.47 2.48
N VAL A 16 -13.96 3.00 1.91
CA VAL A 16 -13.00 2.20 2.64
C VAL A 16 -12.35 3.15 3.65
N THR A 17 -12.95 3.28 4.83
CA THR A 17 -12.31 3.97 5.96
C THR A 17 -11.14 3.12 6.44
N LEU A 18 -9.95 3.56 6.10
CA LEU A 18 -8.69 2.98 6.53
C LEU A 18 -8.18 3.75 7.75
N GLY A 19 -7.53 3.08 8.68
CA GLY A 19 -6.61 3.72 9.62
C GLY A 19 -5.28 4.08 8.93
N PRO A 20 -4.42 4.92 9.54
CA PRO A 20 -3.09 5.23 8.99
C PRO A 20 -2.23 3.98 8.75
N ALA A 21 -2.34 3.00 9.64
CA ALA A 21 -1.69 1.70 9.51
C ALA A 21 -2.28 0.86 8.36
N GLU A 22 -3.60 0.87 8.19
CA GLU A 22 -4.26 0.15 7.09
C GLU A 22 -3.96 0.79 5.74
N ALA A 23 -3.89 2.12 5.66
CA ALA A 23 -3.50 2.86 4.47
C ALA A 23 -2.05 2.52 4.06
N PHE A 24 -1.14 2.50 5.02
CA PHE A 24 0.24 2.09 4.76
C PHE A 24 0.31 0.64 4.24
N ALA A 25 -0.37 -0.28 4.92
CA ALA A 25 -0.41 -1.69 4.51
C ALA A 25 -1.07 -1.88 3.14
N ALA A 26 -2.09 -1.09 2.82
CA ALA A 26 -2.80 -1.14 1.54
C ALA A 26 -1.89 -0.78 0.37
N ILE A 27 -1.10 0.28 0.50
CA ILE A 27 -0.14 0.72 -0.53
C ILE A 27 0.95 -0.34 -0.73
N ALA A 28 1.51 -0.88 0.35
CA ALA A 28 2.49 -1.95 0.27
C ALA A 28 1.91 -3.21 -0.41
N LEU A 29 0.66 -3.56 -0.08
CA LEU A 29 -0.05 -4.69 -0.69
C LEU A 29 -0.29 -4.48 -2.19
N ILE A 30 -0.62 -3.26 -2.61
CA ILE A 30 -0.86 -2.92 -4.01
C ILE A 30 0.38 -3.19 -4.87
N ALA A 31 1.58 -2.87 -4.38
CA ALA A 31 2.80 -3.14 -5.14
C ALA A 31 3.14 -4.63 -5.24
N VAL A 32 2.78 -5.45 -4.25
CA VAL A 32 2.95 -6.91 -4.38
C VAL A 32 1.87 -7.51 -5.29
N ALA A 33 0.68 -6.94 -5.28
CA ALA A 33 -0.38 -7.36 -6.19
C ALA A 33 -0.14 -6.94 -7.64
N ALA A 34 0.91 -6.16 -7.92
CA ALA A 34 1.28 -5.73 -9.27
C ALA A 34 1.53 -6.92 -10.20
N ASP A 35 2.21 -7.94 -9.69
CA ASP A 35 2.51 -9.21 -10.39
C ASP A 35 1.26 -10.12 -10.54
N GLY A 36 0.07 -9.58 -10.23
CA GLY A 36 -1.21 -10.21 -10.49
C GLY A 36 -1.64 -11.30 -9.51
N TYR A 37 -0.72 -11.87 -8.72
CA TYR A 37 -1.04 -12.86 -7.70
C TYR A 37 -0.20 -12.68 -6.44
N ILE A 38 -0.86 -12.34 -5.33
CA ILE A 38 -0.26 -12.45 -4.01
C ILE A 38 -0.48 -13.86 -3.46
N ASN A 39 0.60 -14.56 -3.15
CA ASN A 39 0.56 -15.85 -2.50
C ASN A 39 0.53 -15.72 -0.96
N ASP A 40 0.15 -16.79 -0.25
CA ASP A 40 0.13 -16.79 1.23
C ASP A 40 1.49 -16.46 1.84
N SER A 41 2.58 -16.93 1.20
CA SER A 41 3.95 -16.66 1.62
C SER A 41 4.33 -15.18 1.53
N GLU A 42 3.85 -14.48 0.49
CA GLU A 42 4.12 -13.04 0.29
C GLU A 42 3.29 -12.20 1.25
N SER A 43 2.02 -12.55 1.44
CA SER A 43 1.16 -11.99 2.48
C SER A 43 1.84 -12.06 3.86
N GLN A 44 2.47 -13.21 4.16
CA GLN A 44 3.21 -13.41 5.40
C GLN A 44 4.52 -12.60 5.44
N ALA A 45 5.24 -12.47 4.32
CA ALA A 45 6.44 -11.65 4.21
C ALA A 45 6.12 -10.15 4.44
N ILE A 46 5.07 -9.64 3.81
CA ILE A 46 4.57 -8.27 4.02
C ILE A 46 4.19 -8.10 5.50
N SER A 47 3.43 -9.03 6.07
CA SER A 47 3.04 -8.96 7.48
C SER A 47 4.25 -8.91 8.42
N MET A 48 5.30 -9.68 8.11
CA MET A 48 6.54 -9.67 8.89
C MET A 48 7.36 -8.39 8.70
N THR A 49 7.37 -7.82 7.49
CA THR A 49 8.05 -6.56 7.22
C THR A 49 7.35 -5.38 7.90
N LEU A 50 6.03 -5.33 7.80
CA LEU A 50 5.22 -4.32 8.47
C LEU A 50 5.31 -4.46 10.00
N SER A 51 5.30 -5.68 10.57
CA SER A 51 5.34 -5.87 12.03
C SER A 51 6.66 -5.41 12.67
N ARG A 52 7.75 -5.31 11.89
CA ARG A 52 9.03 -4.75 12.34
C ARG A 52 9.03 -3.22 12.41
N MET A 53 8.04 -2.54 11.85
CA MET A 53 7.95 -1.09 11.88
C MET A 53 7.36 -0.57 13.18
N GLN A 54 7.78 0.64 13.58
CA GLN A 54 7.23 1.29 14.77
C GLN A 54 5.72 1.52 14.68
N LEU A 55 5.19 1.76 13.47
CA LEU A 55 3.76 1.98 13.22
C LEU A 55 2.90 0.76 13.62
N PHE A 56 3.42 -0.46 13.44
CA PHE A 56 2.70 -1.70 13.69
C PHE A 56 3.18 -2.45 14.95
N ARG A 57 4.10 -1.87 15.72
CA ARG A 57 4.66 -2.52 16.92
C ARG A 57 3.60 -2.90 17.96
N SER A 58 2.51 -2.15 18.01
CA SER A 58 1.36 -2.38 18.90
C SER A 58 0.35 -3.40 18.36
N TYR A 59 0.52 -3.85 17.11
CA TYR A 59 -0.39 -4.78 16.45
C TYR A 59 0.13 -6.22 16.57
N PRO A 60 -0.65 -7.15 17.15
CA PRO A 60 -0.33 -8.57 17.11
C PRO A 60 -0.30 -9.09 15.67
N ASN A 61 0.55 -10.07 15.38
CA ASN A 61 0.65 -10.70 14.05
C ASN A 61 -0.70 -11.23 13.54
N ASP A 62 -1.56 -11.76 14.41
CA ASP A 62 -2.90 -12.22 14.02
C ASP A 62 -3.81 -11.09 13.53
N VAL A 63 -3.69 -9.89 14.13
CA VAL A 63 -4.47 -8.71 13.73
C VAL A 63 -3.95 -8.17 12.41
N MET A 64 -2.63 -8.13 12.24
CA MET A 64 -1.96 -7.76 11.00
C MET A 64 -2.38 -8.65 9.83
N ARG A 65 -2.38 -9.96 10.03
CA ARG A 65 -2.77 -10.91 8.98
C ARG A 65 -4.22 -10.71 8.56
N LYS A 66 -5.15 -10.59 9.53
CA LYS A 66 -6.56 -10.28 9.25
C LYS A 66 -6.76 -8.95 8.54
N MET A 67 -5.94 -7.94 8.87
CA MET A 67 -5.94 -6.65 8.21
C MET A 67 -5.53 -6.82 6.74
N LEU A 68 -4.41 -7.48 6.46
CA LEU A 68 -3.93 -7.74 5.10
C LEU A 68 -4.93 -8.57 4.29
N ASP A 69 -5.49 -9.64 4.86
CA ASP A 69 -6.53 -10.46 4.21
C ASP A 69 -7.73 -9.59 3.81
N ARG A 70 -8.17 -8.69 4.70
CA ARG A 70 -9.28 -7.77 4.43
C ARG A 70 -8.93 -6.81 3.30
N LEU A 71 -7.73 -6.24 3.31
CA LEU A 71 -7.25 -5.33 2.26
C LEU A 71 -7.16 -6.04 0.91
N LEU A 72 -6.71 -7.30 0.89
CA LEU A 72 -6.63 -8.13 -0.32
C LEU A 72 -8.01 -8.42 -0.89
N ILE A 73 -8.99 -8.73 -0.04
CA ILE A 73 -10.40 -8.89 -0.47
C ILE A 73 -10.93 -7.58 -1.06
N ILE A 74 -10.62 -6.43 -0.45
CA ILE A 74 -11.04 -5.12 -0.97
C ILE A 74 -10.38 -4.85 -2.32
N LEU A 75 -9.09 -5.14 -2.44
CA LEU A 75 -8.33 -5.00 -3.68
C LEU A 75 -8.95 -5.84 -4.81
N GLN A 76 -9.25 -7.11 -4.56
CA GLN A 76 -9.86 -8.00 -5.56
C GLN A 76 -11.30 -7.58 -5.92
N ARG A 77 -12.06 -7.01 -4.99
CA ARG A 77 -13.47 -6.63 -5.21
C ARG A 77 -13.65 -5.24 -5.80
N GLN A 78 -12.81 -4.28 -5.42
CA GLN A 78 -12.96 -2.86 -5.76
C GLN A 78 -11.86 -2.37 -6.71
N GLY A 79 -10.76 -3.10 -6.83
CA GLY A 79 -9.62 -2.76 -7.67
C GLY A 79 -8.56 -1.93 -6.95
N VAL A 80 -7.36 -1.93 -7.56
CA VAL A 80 -6.17 -1.19 -7.11
C VAL A 80 -6.45 0.29 -6.92
N ALA A 81 -7.04 0.93 -7.93
CA ALA A 81 -7.26 2.38 -7.94
C ALA A 81 -8.12 2.86 -6.77
N VAL A 82 -9.15 2.10 -6.37
CA VAL A 82 -10.04 2.48 -5.27
C VAL A 82 -9.34 2.37 -3.93
N LEU A 83 -8.66 1.25 -3.69
CA LEU A 83 -7.93 1.03 -2.45
C LEU A 83 -6.78 2.04 -2.30
N PHE A 84 -6.09 2.34 -3.39
CA PHE A 84 -4.98 3.28 -3.44
C PHE A 84 -5.43 4.71 -3.11
N ASN A 85 -6.50 5.20 -3.73
CA ASN A 85 -7.04 6.53 -3.43
C ASN A 85 -7.51 6.64 -1.96
N ALA A 86 -8.16 5.61 -1.42
CA ALA A 86 -8.58 5.59 -0.03
C ALA A 86 -7.38 5.64 0.95
N ALA A 87 -6.31 4.93 0.61
CA ALA A 87 -5.08 4.93 1.38
C ALA A 87 -4.39 6.30 1.34
N LEU A 88 -4.27 6.92 0.16
CA LEU A 88 -3.65 8.24 0.00
C LEU A 88 -4.34 9.33 0.80
N VAL A 89 -5.68 9.33 0.86
CA VAL A 89 -6.46 10.32 1.63
C VAL A 89 -6.21 10.17 3.14
N THR A 90 -5.89 8.97 3.60
CA THR A 90 -5.73 8.64 5.02
C THR A 90 -4.27 8.75 5.48
N LEU A 91 -3.32 8.60 4.55
CA LEU A 91 -1.90 8.51 4.86
C LEU A 91 -1.35 9.88 5.31
N PRO A 92 -0.73 9.97 6.49
CA PRO A 92 -0.01 11.17 6.92
C PRO A 92 1.13 11.53 5.95
N ASP A 93 1.35 12.83 5.71
CA ASP A 93 2.40 13.31 4.82
C ASP A 93 3.80 12.79 5.22
N GLU A 94 4.08 12.69 6.52
CA GLU A 94 5.34 12.17 7.07
C GLU A 94 5.61 10.70 6.70
N LEU A 95 4.55 9.93 6.41
CA LEU A 95 4.66 8.52 6.05
C LEU A 95 4.71 8.31 4.53
N LYS A 96 4.55 9.35 3.70
CA LYS A 96 4.58 9.23 2.24
C LYS A 96 5.92 8.74 1.72
N GLU A 97 7.01 9.32 2.20
CA GLU A 97 8.37 8.87 1.85
C GLU A 97 8.64 7.45 2.35
N THR A 98 8.16 7.14 3.56
CA THR A 98 8.36 5.83 4.17
C THR A 98 7.58 4.74 3.43
N VAL A 99 6.34 5.01 3.05
CA VAL A 99 5.52 4.04 2.33
C VAL A 99 6.09 3.81 0.94
N PHE A 100 6.55 4.86 0.26
CA PHE A 100 7.21 4.71 -1.03
C PHE A 100 8.46 3.85 -0.91
N ALA A 101 9.35 4.15 0.03
CA ALA A 101 10.55 3.35 0.26
C ALA A 101 10.27 1.88 0.54
N VAL A 102 9.24 1.58 1.33
CA VAL A 102 8.89 0.20 1.68
C VAL A 102 8.21 -0.51 0.52
N THR A 103 7.39 0.20 -0.23
CA THR A 103 6.73 -0.32 -1.42
C THR A 103 7.77 -0.66 -2.50
N THR A 104 8.74 0.24 -2.72
CA THR A 104 9.91 0.02 -3.58
C THR A 104 10.78 -1.12 -3.07
N ASP A 105 11.01 -1.24 -1.76
CA ASP A 105 11.79 -2.34 -1.19
C ASP A 105 11.17 -3.71 -1.51
N ILE A 106 9.85 -3.81 -1.37
CA ILE A 106 9.13 -5.05 -1.61
C ILE A 106 9.03 -5.34 -3.11
N ALA A 107 8.75 -4.34 -3.95
CA ALA A 107 8.71 -4.50 -5.40
C ALA A 107 10.08 -4.89 -5.98
N LEU A 108 11.17 -4.34 -5.44
CA LEU A 108 12.53 -4.64 -5.90
C LEU A 108 13.12 -5.92 -5.30
N ALA A 109 12.35 -6.70 -4.53
CA ALA A 109 12.87 -7.84 -3.79
C ALA A 109 13.55 -8.90 -4.68
N ASP A 110 13.09 -9.03 -5.94
CA ASP A 110 13.66 -9.96 -6.91
C ASP A 110 14.88 -9.41 -7.66
N GLY A 111 15.30 -8.17 -7.37
CA GLY A 111 16.53 -7.55 -7.88
C GLY A 111 16.42 -7.00 -9.31
N GLU A 112 15.31 -7.25 -10.00
CA GLU A 112 14.98 -6.66 -11.30
C GLU A 112 13.65 -5.90 -11.21
N VAL A 113 13.56 -4.75 -11.86
CA VAL A 113 12.32 -3.98 -11.99
C VAL A 113 11.71 -4.37 -13.33
N SER A 114 10.52 -4.95 -13.31
CA SER A 114 9.73 -5.12 -14.53
C SER A 114 9.16 -3.77 -14.98
N GLU A 115 8.81 -3.68 -16.27
CA GLU A 115 8.17 -2.48 -16.84
C GLU A 115 6.82 -2.19 -16.16
N GLU A 116 6.14 -3.23 -15.67
CA GLU A 116 4.87 -3.14 -14.93
C GLU A 116 5.06 -2.55 -13.53
N GLU A 117 6.10 -2.97 -12.80
CA GLU A 117 6.45 -2.41 -11.50
C GLU A 117 6.97 -0.97 -11.60
N GLU A 118 7.74 -0.67 -12.65
CA GLU A 118 8.21 0.70 -12.90
C GLU A 118 7.03 1.64 -13.14
N GLN A 119 6.04 1.22 -13.94
CA GLN A 119 4.80 1.98 -14.14
C GLN A 119 4.04 2.16 -12.83
N LEU A 120 3.93 1.12 -12.01
CA LEU A 120 3.24 1.21 -10.72
C LEU A 120 3.96 2.16 -9.77
N LEU A 121 5.29 2.07 -9.64
CA LEU A 121 6.08 3.01 -8.84
C LEU A 121 5.97 4.44 -9.35
N ASN A 122 5.90 4.62 -10.68
CA ASN A 122 5.68 5.91 -11.31
C ASN A 122 4.32 6.51 -10.93
N ASP A 123 3.26 5.71 -10.99
CA ASP A 123 1.94 6.12 -10.53
C ASP A 123 1.94 6.41 -9.02
N LEU A 124 2.70 5.63 -8.24
CA LEU A 124 2.76 5.73 -6.78
C LEU A 124 3.43 7.03 -6.33
N TYR A 125 4.60 7.38 -6.86
CA TYR A 125 5.29 8.63 -6.46
C TYR A 125 4.47 9.85 -6.87
N SER A 126 3.87 9.81 -8.07
CA SER A 126 3.06 10.90 -8.61
C SER A 126 1.83 11.15 -7.74
N ALA A 127 1.15 10.08 -7.32
CA ALA A 127 -0.02 10.20 -6.47
C ALA A 127 0.29 10.54 -5.00
N LEU A 128 1.46 10.14 -4.50
CA LEU A 128 1.96 10.61 -3.20
C LEU A 128 2.40 12.08 -3.23
N GLY A 129 2.66 12.63 -4.41
CA GLY A 129 3.19 13.98 -4.59
C GLY A 129 4.65 14.09 -4.18
N LEU A 130 5.43 13.00 -4.34
CA LEU A 130 6.86 12.99 -4.06
C LEU A 130 7.63 13.66 -5.21
N SER A 131 8.76 14.27 -4.87
CA SER A 131 9.68 14.79 -5.88
C SER A 131 10.40 13.64 -6.58
N GLU A 132 10.55 13.73 -7.90
CA GLU A 132 11.26 12.73 -8.71
C GLU A 132 12.67 12.44 -8.17
N GLU A 133 13.40 13.47 -7.73
CA GLU A 133 14.72 13.31 -7.10
C GLU A 133 14.70 12.41 -5.86
N VAL A 134 13.64 12.47 -5.06
CA VAL A 134 13.50 11.65 -3.84
C VAL A 134 13.16 10.22 -4.23
N ALA A 135 12.23 10.04 -5.18
CA ALA A 135 11.85 8.73 -5.68
C ALA A 135 13.05 7.98 -6.29
N LEU A 136 13.83 8.63 -7.16
CA LEU A 136 15.03 8.07 -7.77
C LEU A 136 16.08 7.69 -6.72
N LYS A 137 16.34 8.55 -5.72
CA LYS A 137 17.27 8.24 -4.63
C LYS A 137 16.84 6.99 -3.85
N ILE A 138 15.54 6.84 -3.59
CA ILE A 138 15.02 5.68 -2.87
C ILE A 138 15.21 4.42 -3.71
N ILE A 139 14.87 4.46 -5.00
CA ILE A 139 15.05 3.34 -5.93
C ILE A 139 16.53 2.94 -6.01
N ASP A 140 17.43 3.91 -6.19
CA ASP A 140 18.89 3.67 -6.24
C ASP A 140 19.40 2.98 -4.97
N VAL A 141 18.99 3.47 -3.79
CA VAL A 141 19.39 2.88 -2.51
C VAL A 141 18.86 1.44 -2.38
N MET A 142 17.64 1.18 -2.82
CA MET A 142 17.05 -0.16 -2.75
C MET A 142 17.69 -1.12 -3.76
N LEU A 143 18.01 -0.66 -4.98
CA LEU A 143 18.78 -1.44 -5.95
C LEU A 143 20.18 -1.79 -5.45
N ILE A 144 20.84 -0.90 -4.71
CA ILE A 144 22.12 -1.20 -4.04
C ILE A 144 21.91 -2.24 -2.95
N LYS A 145 20.85 -2.11 -2.15
CA LYS A 145 20.54 -3.03 -1.04
C LYS A 145 20.29 -4.46 -1.54
N ASN A 146 19.58 -4.62 -2.65
CA ASN A 146 19.19 -5.94 -3.18
C ASN A 146 20.26 -6.62 -4.03
N LYS A 147 21.41 -5.97 -4.27
CA LYS A 147 22.59 -6.57 -4.92
C LYS A 147 23.41 -7.51 -4.02
N GLY A 148 23.12 -7.59 -2.71
CA GLY A 148 23.98 -8.21 -1.71
C GLY A 148 23.28 -9.23 -0.81
#